data_AF-A0A926XJX7-F1
#
_entry.id   AF-A0A926XJX7-F1
#
_cell.length_a   1.000
_cell.length_b   1.000
_cell.length_c   1.000
_cell.angle_alpha   90.00
_cell.angle_beta   90.00
_cell.angle_gamma   90.00
#
_symmetry.space_group_name_H-M   'P 1'
#
loop_
_entity.id
_entity.type
_entity.pdbx_description
1 polymer ?
#
loop_
_entity_poly.entity_id
_entity_poly.type
_entity_poly.pdbx_seq_one_letter_code
_entity_poly.pdbx_strand_id
1 'polypeptide(L)' 'MLWEVRVTNSKGQAKPLVMYKNRETALRCVDALYSKYGYPMHLAYKVFPVSESEVPFWPPYPNAYSL' A
#
# COMPACT_ATOMS: atom_id res chain seq x y z
N MET A 1 13.49 -5.75 2.34
CA MET A 1 12.39 -5.07 3.07
C MET A 1 11.44 -4.43 2.07
N LEU A 2 10.18 -4.85 2.07
CA LEU A 2 9.15 -4.33 1.18
C LEU A 2 8.29 -3.32 1.93
N TRP A 3 7.65 -2.42 1.21
CA TRP A 3 6.74 -1.41 1.74
C TRP A 3 5.38 -1.55 1.09
N GLU A 4 4.37 -1.82 1.88
CA GLU A 4 3.01 -2.04 1.39
C GLU A 4 2.13 -0.84 1.71
N VAL A 5 1.41 -0.36 0.69
CA VAL A 5 0.35 0.63 0.87
C VAL A 5 -0.93 -0.12 1.17
N ARG A 6 -1.52 0.16 2.34
CA ARG A 6 -2.83 -0.36 2.75
C ARG A 6 -3.84 0.76 2.83
N VAL A 7 -5.08 0.48 2.43
CA VAL A 7 -6.22 1.34 2.71
C VAL A 7 -6.98 0.77 3.90
N THR A 8 -7.21 1.61 4.90
CA THR A 8 -8.03 1.30 6.06
C THR A 8 -9.36 2.03 5.94
N ASN A 9 -10.47 1.32 6.01
CA ASN A 9 -11.79 1.94 6.06
C ASN A 9 -12.16 2.38 7.48
N SER A 10 -13.22 3.18 7.62
CA SER A 10 -13.79 3.60 8.91
C SER A 10 -14.26 2.44 9.80
N LYS A 11 -14.42 1.24 9.23
CA LYS A 11 -14.76 0.00 9.97
C LYS A 11 -13.52 -0.73 10.49
N GLY A 12 -12.32 -0.17 10.34
CA GLY A 12 -11.06 -0.75 10.80
C GLY A 12 -10.51 -1.87 9.91
N GLN A 13 -11.13 -2.15 8.76
CA GLN A 13 -10.63 -3.16 7.82
C GLN A 13 -9.51 -2.56 6.99
N ALA A 14 -8.33 -3.18 7.02
CA ALA A 14 -7.20 -2.84 6.18
C ALA A 14 -7.14 -3.78 4.98
N LYS A 15 -6.96 -3.21 3.78
CA LYS A 15 -6.74 -3.98 2.55
C LYS A 15 -5.42 -3.55 1.89
N PRO A 16 -4.57 -4.49 1.48
CA PRO A 16 -3.38 -4.17 0.71
C PRO A 16 -3.76 -3.71 -0.69
N LEU A 17 -3.11 -2.65 -1.16
CA LEU A 17 -3.30 -2.09 -2.51
C LEU A 17 -2.13 -2.43 -3.42
N VAL A 18 -0.92 -2.13 -2.95
CA VAL A 18 0.30 -2.24 -3.75
C VAL A 18 1.52 -2.35 -2.84
N MET A 19 2.54 -3.05 -3.32
CA MET A 19 3.83 -3.18 -2.67
C MET A 19 4.93 -2.49 -3.48
N TYR A 20 5.86 -1.87 -2.77
CA TYR A 20 7.02 -1.19 -3.32
C TYR A 20 8.29 -1.67 -2.64
N LYS A 21 9.40 -1.70 -3.37
CA LYS A 21 10.73 -1.94 -2.79
C LYS A 21 11.27 -0.72 -2.04
N ASN A 22 10.85 0.49 -2.46
CA ASN A 22 11.31 1.76 -1.87
C ASN A 22 10.18 2.42 -1.06
N ARG A 23 10.50 2.82 0.17
CA ARG A 23 9.61 3.56 1.07
C ARG A 23 9.13 4.87 0.47
N GLU A 24 10.02 5.60 -0.18
CA GLU A 24 9.73 6.93 -0.71
C GLU A 24 8.70 6.84 -1.85
N THR A 25 8.85 5.85 -2.73
CA THR A 25 7.87 5.56 -3.78
C THR A 25 6.50 5.19 -3.20
N ALA A 26 6.47 4.42 -2.11
CA ALA A 26 5.21 4.09 -1.43
C ALA A 26 4.54 5.33 -0.82
N LEU A 27 5.31 6.26 -0.24
CA LEU A 27 4.79 7.51 0.29
C LEU A 27 4.28 8.44 -0.83
N ARG A 28 5.01 8.54 -1.95
CA ARG A 28 4.55 9.28 -3.14
C ARG A 28 3.27 8.69 -3.72
N CYS A 29 3.10 7.37 -3.67
CA CYS A 29 1.85 6.72 -4.07
C CYS A 29 0.69 7.15 -3.18
N VAL A 30 0.88 7.19 -1.86
CA VAL A 30 -0.15 7.66 -0.91
C VAL A 30 -0.52 9.12 -1.19
N ASP A 31 0.47 9.98 -1.42
CA ASP A 31 0.25 11.39 -1.75
C ASP A 31 -0.53 11.54 -3.08
N ALA A 32 -0.18 10.76 -4.09
CA ALA A 32 -0.91 10.71 -5.37
C ALA A 32 -2.34 10.17 -5.22
N LEU A 33 -2.58 9.20 -4.33
CA LEU A 33 -3.92 8.69 -4.02
C LEU A 33 -4.79 9.78 -3.40
N TYR A 34 -4.27 10.52 -2.42
CA TYR A 34 -5.00 11.66 -1.84
C TYR A 34 -5.20 12.80 -2.85
N SER A 35 -4.21 13.08 -3.71
CA SER A 35 -4.34 14.09 -4.76
C SER A 35 -5.41 13.70 -5.80
N LYS A 36 -5.52 12.42 -6.14
CA LYS A 36 -6.46 11.91 -7.16
C LYS A 36 -7.88 11.73 -6.65
N TYR A 37 -8.06 11.18 -5.46
CA TYR A 37 -9.38 10.84 -4.88
C TYR A 37 -9.86 11.87 -3.85
N GLY A 38 -9.06 12.89 -3.56
CA GLY A 38 -9.29 13.84 -2.48
C GLY A 38 -8.95 13.25 -1.10
N TYR A 39 -9.46 13.89 -0.05
CA TYR A 39 -9.30 13.44 1.34
C TYR A 39 -10.61 12.82 1.87
N PRO A 40 -10.96 11.58 1.46
CA PRO A 40 -12.15 10.91 1.94
C PRO A 40 -12.03 10.63 3.44
N MET A 41 -12.92 11.22 4.25
CA MET A 41 -12.90 11.09 5.72
C MET A 41 -13.05 9.64 6.23
N HIS A 42 -13.55 8.73 5.39
CA HIS A 42 -13.80 7.32 5.74
C HIS A 42 -12.70 6.35 5.28
N LEU A 43 -11.65 6.83 4.60
CA LEU A 43 -10.53 6.02 4.13
C LEU A 43 -9.20 6.64 4.59
N ALA A 44 -8.30 5.79 5.06
CA ALA A 44 -6.93 6.19 5.40
C ALA A 44 -5.96 5.31 4.62
N TYR A 45 -5.14 5.93 3.78
CA TYR A 45 -4.02 5.25 3.12
C TYR A 45 -2.78 5.33 4.01
N LYS A 46 -2.16 4.20 4.30
CA LYS A 46 -0.99 4.07 5.19
C LYS A 46 0.05 3.14 4.59
N VAL A 47 1.31 3.44 4.85
CA VAL A 47 2.46 2.61 4.42
C VAL A 47 2.91 1.74 5.59
N PHE A 48 3.06 0.45 5.36
CA PHE A 48 3.54 -0.53 6.33
C PHE A 48 4.83 -1.18 5.84
N PRO A 49 5.85 -1.34 6.70
CA PRO A 49 6.97 -2.21 6.39
C PRO A 49 6.48 -3.67 6.36
N VAL A 50 6.86 -4.41 5.33
CA VAL A 50 6.59 -5.83 5.19
C VAL A 50 7.92 -6.58 5.25
N SER A 51 7.98 -7.51 6.21
CA SER A 51 9.07 -8.48 6.29
C SER A 51 8.83 -9.58 5.24
N GLU A 52 9.89 -10.04 4.57
CA GLU A 52 9.77 -11.09 3.53
C GLU A 52 9.18 -12.41 4.08
N SER A 53 9.17 -12.58 5.40
CA SER A 53 8.55 -13.70 6.13
C SER A 53 7.02 -13.63 6.25
N GLU A 54 6.39 -12.47 6.02
CA GLU A 54 4.94 -12.27 6.14
C GLU A 54 4.21 -12.31 4.79
N VAL A 55 4.92 -12.52 3.68
CA VAL A 55 4.31 -12.62 2.36
C VAL A 55 3.71 -14.03 2.21
N PRO A 56 2.37 -14.19 2.22
CA PRO A 56 1.78 -15.51 1.98
C PRO A 56 2.12 -15.93 0.55
N PHE A 57 2.47 -17.21 0.39
CA PHE A 57 3.05 -17.84 -0.81
C PHE A 57 2.15 -17.82 -2.08
N TRP A 58 1.12 -16.97 -2.18
CA TRP A 58 0.13 -16.99 -3.26
C TRP A 58 -0.45 -15.60 -3.58
N PRO A 59 -0.75 -15.31 -4.86
CA PRO A 59 0.16 -15.28 -6.01
C PRO A 59 0.80 -13.88 -6.16
N PRO A 60 1.80 -13.70 -7.05
CA PRO A 60 2.46 -12.41 -7.23
C PRO A 60 1.45 -11.37 -7.72
N TYR A 61 1.33 -10.25 -7.00
CA TYR A 61 0.64 -9.08 -7.53
C TYR A 61 1.28 -8.71 -8.88
N PRO A 62 0.51 -8.52 -9.95
CA PRO A 62 1.01 -8.40 -11.32
C PRO A 62 1.89 -7.16 -11.59
N ASN A 63 2.17 -6.34 -10.58
CA ASN A 63 2.95 -5.09 -10.72
C ASN A 63 4.16 -4.98 -9.78
N ALA A 64 4.51 -6.02 -9.00
CA ALA A 64 5.58 -5.92 -8.00
C ALA A 64 7.01 -5.82 -8.60
N TYR A 65 7.18 -5.96 -9.93
CA TYR A 65 8.49 -6.02 -10.59
C TYR A 65 8.61 -5.25 -11.92
N SER A 66 7.85 -4.19 -12.16
CA SER A 66 8.05 -3.36 -13.35
C SER A 66 8.48 -1.95 -13.00
N LEU A 67 9.81 -1.76 -13.16
CA LEU A 67 10.62 -0.55 -13.40
C LEU A 67 10.19 0.76 -12.72
#